data_AF-A0A820NQP7-F1
#
_entry.id   AF-A0A820NQP7-F1
#
_cell.length_a   1.000
_cell.length_b   1.000
_cell.length_c   1.000
_cell.angle_alpha   90.00
_cell.angle_beta   90.00
_cell.angle_gamma   90.00
#
_symmetry.space_group_name_H-M   'P 1'
#
loop_
_entity.id
_entity.type
_entity.pdbx_description
1 polymer ?
#
loop_
_entity_poly.entity_id
_entity_poly.type
_entity_poly.pdbx_seq_one_letter_code
_entity_poly.pdbx_strand_id
1 'polypeptide(L)'
;VVPKDAAKDKFRENKIREYFYGPKNNICPHVFTIEFNEIKMYKIGAPQIPDSCLPAGMILKNPYNKILPVAPSAALVHHVLSVSSSNDPEQLLAKNLLGFVVV
;
A
#
# COMPACT_ATOMS: atom_id res chain seq x y z
N VAL A 1 16.52 14.01 -24.55
CA VAL A 1 15.79 12.72 -24.41
C VAL A 1 15.51 12.52 -22.94
N VAL A 2 14.24 12.43 -22.52
CA VAL A 2 13.92 12.20 -21.09
C VAL A 2 14.35 10.78 -20.72
N PRO A 3 15.06 10.55 -19.60
CA PRO A 3 15.42 9.22 -19.15
C PRO A 3 14.17 8.35 -18.99
N LYS A 4 14.24 7.09 -19.44
CA LYS A 4 13.11 6.15 -19.43
C LYS A 4 12.50 5.98 -18.04
N ASP A 5 13.30 6.08 -16.98
CA ASP A 5 12.84 5.91 -15.60
C ASP A 5 12.09 7.14 -15.09
N ALA A 6 12.58 8.36 -15.35
CA ALA A 6 11.86 9.60 -15.04
C ALA A 6 10.50 9.69 -15.76
N ALA A 7 10.38 9.11 -16.96
CA ALA A 7 9.12 9.04 -17.68
C ALA A 7 8.10 8.08 -17.02
N LYS A 8 8.57 6.98 -16.40
CA LYS A 8 7.70 6.04 -15.67
C LYS A 8 7.15 6.65 -14.40
N ASP A 9 7.97 7.37 -13.63
CA ASP A 9 7.55 7.97 -12.37
C ASP A 9 6.47 9.02 -12.62
N LYS A 10 6.69 9.91 -13.59
CA LYS A 10 5.70 10.90 -14.01
C LYS A 10 4.40 10.27 -14.51
N PHE A 11 4.48 9.13 -15.19
CA PHE A 11 3.29 8.39 -15.61
C PHE A 11 2.50 7.85 -14.42
N ARG A 12 3.19 7.31 -13.41
CA ARG A 12 2.55 6.81 -12.17
C ARG A 12 1.87 7.94 -11.41
N GLU A 13 2.54 9.08 -11.24
CA GLU A 13 1.97 10.27 -10.61
C GLU A 13 0.70 10.75 -11.32
N ASN A 14 0.74 10.82 -12.65
CA ASN A 14 -0.43 11.21 -13.46
C ASN A 14 -1.59 10.23 -13.27
N LYS A 15 -1.34 8.93 -13.18
CA LYS A 15 -2.39 7.92 -12.98
C LYS A 15 -3.00 7.99 -11.58
N ILE A 16 -2.18 8.25 -10.56
CA ILE A 16 -2.68 8.49 -9.20
C ILE A 16 -3.57 9.75 -9.19
N ARG A 17 -3.11 10.85 -9.78
CA ARG A 17 -3.90 12.08 -9.88
C ARG A 17 -5.22 11.87 -10.64
N GLU A 18 -5.17 11.17 -11.76
CA GLU A 18 -6.36 10.84 -12.57
C GLU A 18 -7.38 10.01 -11.78
N TYR A 19 -6.94 9.11 -10.89
CA TYR A 19 -7.84 8.34 -10.03
C TYR A 19 -8.66 9.23 -9.08
N PHE A 20 -8.03 10.22 -8.45
CA PHE A 20 -8.69 11.09 -7.45
C PHE A 20 -9.45 12.26 -8.07
N TYR A 21 -8.92 12.86 -9.14
CA TYR A 21 -9.46 14.08 -9.75
C TYR A 21 -10.18 13.82 -11.08
N GLY A 22 -10.09 12.61 -11.64
CA GLY A 22 -10.63 12.28 -12.94
C GLY A 22 -9.74 12.76 -14.10
N PRO A 23 -10.01 12.32 -15.34
CA PRO A 23 -9.19 12.63 -16.52
C PRO A 23 -9.24 14.11 -16.93
N LYS A 24 -10.26 14.84 -16.47
CA LYS A 24 -10.46 16.27 -16.76
C LYS A 24 -10.49 17.13 -15.50
N ASN A 25 -9.98 16.63 -14.36
CA ASN A 25 -10.10 17.28 -13.05
C ASN A 25 -11.58 17.59 -12.68
N ASN A 26 -12.49 16.69 -13.02
CA ASN A 26 -13.93 16.84 -12.85
C ASN A 26 -14.46 16.14 -11.58
N ILE A 27 -13.59 15.50 -10.80
CA ILE A 27 -13.91 14.87 -9.51
C ILE A 27 -13.26 15.71 -8.41
N CYS A 28 -14.00 15.94 -7.32
CA CYS A 28 -13.53 16.63 -6.13
C CYS A 28 -13.34 15.60 -4.99
N PRO A 29 -12.10 15.09 -4.77
CA PRO A 29 -11.86 14.10 -3.72
C PRO A 29 -12.11 14.71 -2.33
N HIS A 30 -12.61 13.89 -1.42
CA HIS A 30 -12.88 14.32 -0.04
C HIS A 30 -11.62 14.22 0.81
N VAL A 31 -11.30 15.29 1.55
CA VAL A 31 -10.17 15.33 2.49
C VAL A 31 -10.75 15.39 3.90
N PHE A 32 -10.30 14.48 4.77
CA PHE A 32 -10.75 14.42 6.16
C PHE A 32 -9.71 13.77 7.06
N THR A 33 -9.91 13.94 8.37
CA THR A 33 -9.07 13.37 9.40
C THR A 33 -9.79 12.20 10.05
N ILE A 34 -9.05 11.14 10.38
CA ILE A 34 -9.53 9.93 11.04
C ILE A 34 -8.63 9.66 12.22
N GLU A 35 -9.21 9.24 13.34
CA GLU A 35 -8.44 8.84 14.51
C GLU A 35 -7.74 7.49 14.28
N PHE A 36 -6.52 7.34 14.78
CA PHE A 36 -5.75 6.11 14.53
C PHE A 36 -6.38 4.84 15.14
N ASN A 37 -7.25 4.99 16.14
CA ASN A 37 -7.99 3.88 16.74
C ASN A 37 -9.15 3.37 15.84
N GLU A 38 -9.56 4.14 14.83
CA GLU A 38 -10.64 3.77 13.89
C GLU A 38 -10.11 2.98 12.68
N ILE A 39 -8.78 2.90 12.51
CA ILE A 39 -8.16 2.22 11.36
C ILE A 39 -7.25 1.08 11.79
N LYS A 40 -7.22 0.03 10.97
CA LYS A 40 -6.26 -1.07 11.08
C LYS A 40 -5.47 -1.16 9.79
N MET A 41 -4.15 -0.99 9.89
CA MET A 41 -3.26 -1.01 8.74
C MET A 41 -2.46 -2.31 8.72
N TYR A 42 -2.32 -2.86 7.52
CA TYR A 42 -1.62 -4.11 7.28
C TYR A 42 -0.70 -3.98 6.08
N LYS A 43 0.48 -4.58 6.19
CA LYS A 43 1.40 -4.79 5.09
C LYS A 43 1.34 -6.25 4.68
N ILE A 44 1.09 -6.48 3.40
CA ILE A 44 1.19 -7.79 2.78
C ILE A 44 2.64 -8.02 2.37
N GLY A 45 3.14 -9.20 2.69
CA GLY A 45 4.52 -9.58 2.46
C GLY A 45 5.46 -9.16 3.59
N ALA A 46 6.56 -9.90 3.73
CA ALA A 46 7.70 -9.50 4.54
C ALA A 46 8.86 -9.04 3.64
N PRO A 47 9.76 -8.17 4.13
CA PRO A 47 11.00 -7.87 3.42
C PRO A 47 11.76 -9.18 3.13
N GLN A 48 12.32 -9.27 1.93
CA GLN A 48 13.21 -10.38 1.61
C GLN A 48 14.46 -10.25 2.48
N ILE A 49 14.69 -11.25 3.33
CA ILE A 49 15.94 -11.39 4.05
C ILE A 49 16.80 -12.42 3.33
N PRO A 50 18.11 -12.18 3.19
CA PRO A 50 19.02 -13.17 2.62
C PRO A 50 19.12 -14.39 3.53
N ASP A 51 19.46 -15.54 2.96
CA ASP A 51 19.59 -16.80 3.70
C ASP A 51 20.62 -16.72 4.85
N SER A 52 21.62 -15.83 4.72
CA SER A 52 22.61 -15.54 5.76
C SER A 52 22.01 -14.95 7.04
N CYS A 53 20.79 -14.40 6.98
CA CYS A 53 20.05 -13.86 8.13
C CYS A 53 19.08 -14.87 8.74
N LEU A 54 19.02 -16.11 8.23
CA LEU A 54 18.21 -17.18 8.80
C LEU A 54 18.98 -17.93 9.90
N PRO A 55 18.33 -18.28 11.03
CA PRO A 55 18.91 -19.18 12.01
C PRO A 55 19.28 -20.53 11.39
N ALA A 56 20.36 -21.15 11.88
CA ALA A 56 20.83 -22.44 11.38
C ALA A 56 19.70 -23.48 11.37
N GLY A 57 19.47 -24.09 10.19
CA GLY A 57 18.44 -25.11 9.99
C GLY A 57 17.03 -24.58 9.68
N MET A 58 16.83 -23.26 9.60
CA MET A 58 15.54 -22.67 9.23
C MET A 58 15.48 -22.36 7.73
N ILE A 59 14.42 -22.82 7.06
CA ILE A 59 14.12 -22.49 5.65
C ILE A 59 13.02 -21.44 5.64
N LEU A 60 13.21 -20.35 4.89
CA LEU A 60 12.21 -19.28 4.79
C LEU A 60 10.94 -19.82 4.10
N LYS A 61 9.88 -20.05 4.89
CA LYS A 61 8.55 -20.33 4.34
C LYS A 61 8.02 -19.08 3.64
N ASN A 62 7.35 -19.25 2.50
CA ASN A 62 6.91 -18.18 1.58
C ASN A 62 6.49 -16.87 2.31
N PRO A 63 7.33 -15.82 2.28
CA PRO A 63 7.06 -14.57 3.01
C PRO A 63 6.03 -13.68 2.31
N TYR A 64 5.69 -13.94 1.04
CA TYR A 64 4.88 -13.03 0.21
C TYR A 64 3.42 -12.96 0.63
N ASN A 65 2.90 -14.01 1.25
CA ASN A 65 1.51 -14.08 1.69
C ASN A 65 1.35 -13.81 3.19
N LYS A 66 2.40 -13.34 3.86
CA LYS A 66 2.32 -13.00 5.28
C LYS A 66 1.68 -11.63 5.45
N ILE A 67 0.75 -11.53 6.38
CA ILE A 67 0.07 -10.28 6.72
C ILE A 67 0.68 -9.77 8.03
N LEU A 68 1.17 -8.53 8.02
CA LEU A 68 1.82 -7.89 9.16
C LEU A 68 1.06 -6.62 9.55
N PRO A 69 0.67 -6.44 10.83
CA PRO A 69 0.10 -5.17 11.27
C PRO A 69 1.14 -4.05 11.16
N VAL A 70 0.71 -2.86 10.78
CA VAL A 70 1.54 -1.66 10.66
C VAL A 70 0.98 -0.59 11.59
N ALA A 71 1.82 -0.05 12.47
CA ALA A 71 1.47 1.08 13.30
C ALA A 71 1.47 2.38 12.45
N PRO A 72 0.53 3.31 12.71
CA PRO A 72 0.60 4.65 12.11
C PRO A 72 1.95 5.31 12.40
N SER A 73 2.57 5.91 11.38
CA SER A 73 3.83 6.62 11.53
C SER A 73 4.02 7.67 10.44
N ALA A 74 4.95 8.61 10.65
CA ALA A 74 5.32 9.61 9.67
C ALA A 74 5.85 9.00 8.36
N ALA A 75 6.29 7.74 8.37
CA ALA A 75 6.72 7.04 7.17
C ALA A 75 5.56 6.74 6.19
N LEU A 76 4.29 6.93 6.60
CA LEU A 76 3.12 6.76 5.73
C LEU A 76 2.78 8.02 4.95
N VAL A 77 3.41 9.16 5.24
CA VAL A 77 3.15 10.42 4.54
C VAL A 77 3.48 10.25 3.05
N HIS A 78 2.58 10.73 2.19
CA HIS A 78 2.63 10.59 0.73
C HIS A 78 2.49 9.16 0.20
N HIS A 79 2.11 8.19 1.04
CA HIS A 79 1.81 6.84 0.57
C HIS A 79 0.37 6.70 0.11
N VAL A 80 0.20 5.93 -0.97
CA VAL A 80 -1.10 5.42 -1.41
C VAL A 80 -1.40 4.14 -0.63
N LEU A 81 -2.54 4.09 0.06
CA LEU A 81 -3.03 2.91 0.75
C LEU A 81 -4.27 2.38 0.04
N SER A 82 -4.38 1.05 -0.02
CA SER A 82 -5.58 0.37 -0.49
C SER A 82 -6.59 0.15 0.64
N VAL A 83 -7.86 0.42 0.39
CA VAL A 83 -8.95 0.13 1.33
C VAL A 83 -9.53 -1.24 0.99
N SER A 84 -9.42 -2.21 1.90
CA SER A 84 -10.00 -3.54 1.71
C SER A 84 -11.49 -3.55 2.08
N SER A 85 -12.26 -4.47 1.46
CA SER A 85 -13.63 -4.79 1.87
C SER A 85 -13.71 -5.74 3.07
N SER A 86 -12.57 -6.26 3.55
CA SER A 86 -12.52 -7.19 4.68
C SER A 86 -12.36 -6.48 6.02
N ASN A 87 -13.10 -6.95 7.02
CA ASN A 87 -12.84 -6.63 8.44
C ASN A 87 -11.93 -7.64 9.13
N ASP A 88 -11.67 -8.78 8.46
CA ASP A 88 -10.84 -9.87 8.95
C ASP A 88 -9.46 -9.82 8.27
N PRO A 89 -8.36 -9.70 9.05
CA PRO A 89 -7.00 -9.67 8.52
C PRO A 89 -6.67 -10.90 7.67
N GLU A 90 -7.14 -12.10 8.03
CA GLU A 90 -6.80 -13.33 7.33
C GLU A 90 -7.37 -13.38 5.90
N GLN A 91 -8.45 -12.64 5.66
CA GLN A 91 -9.14 -12.58 4.37
C GLN A 91 -8.64 -11.45 3.46
N LEU A 92 -7.69 -10.62 3.91
CA LEU A 92 -7.21 -9.47 3.13
C LEU A 92 -6.62 -9.86 1.77
N LEU A 93 -6.03 -11.06 1.66
CA LEU A 93 -5.48 -11.57 0.39
C LEU A 93 -6.54 -12.01 -0.61
N ALA A 94 -7.72 -12.40 -0.13
CA ALA A 94 -8.79 -12.97 -0.97
C ALA A 94 -9.90 -11.96 -1.29
N LYS A 95 -9.97 -10.85 -0.55
CA LYS A 95 -11.05 -9.86 -0.64
C LYS A 95 -10.68 -8.72 -1.58
N ASN A 96 -11.71 -8.19 -2.23
CA ASN A 96 -11.57 -7.05 -3.14
C ASN A 96 -11.21 -5.77 -2.38
N LEU A 97 -10.56 -4.87 -3.11
CA LEU A 97 -10.33 -3.50 -2.68
C LEU A 97 -11.55 -2.64 -3.01
N LEU A 98 -11.97 -1.80 -2.07
CA LEU A 98 -13.01 -0.79 -2.26
C LEU A 98 -12.48 0.46 -2.97
N GLY A 99 -11.18 0.74 -2.81
CA GLY A 99 -10.53 1.88 -3.43
C GLY A 99 -9.17 2.17 -2.85
N PHE A 100 -8.71 3.41 -3.06
CA PHE A 100 -7.43 3.89 -2.58
C PHE A 100 -7.58 5.25 -1.87
N VAL A 101 -6.69 5.49 -0.92
CA VAL A 101 -6.53 6.77 -0.23
C VAL A 101 -5.06 7.20 -0.27
N VAL A 102 -4.81 8.49 -0.15
CA VAL A 102 -3.46 9.06 0.03
C VAL A 102 -3.39 9.63 1.43
N VAL A 103 -2.29 9.32 2.12
CA VAL A 103 -1.98 9.82 3.47
C VAL A 103 -1.07 11.04 3.39
#